data_AF-Q7Q362-F1
#
_entry.id   AF-Q7Q362-F1
#
_cell.length_a   1.000
_cell.length_b   1.000
_cell.length_c   1.000
_cell.angle_alpha   90.00
_cell.angle_beta   90.00
_cell.angle_gamma   90.00
#
_symmetry.space_group_name_H-M   'P 1'
#
loop_
_entity.id
_entity.type
_entity.pdbx_description
1 polymer ?
#
loop_
_entity_poly.entity_id
_entity_poly.type
_entity_poly.pdbx_seq_one_letter_code
_entity_poly.pdbx_strand_id
1 'polypeptide(L)'
;MGALGAIVLAIIVRMVAANTMEVHVNQPNAEVYHRQDMKRGEFDYGYHVQTVNNQFQHKVKGPDDVTYGCYGYVDPSNRKHLVYYVADRMGYRIIFPNRPTKIFTAKLADSLNKLDGAVKGKDYDEQVVEWNNLYMPESCFRLNE
;
A
#
# COMPACT_ATOMS: atom_id res chain seq x y z
N MET A 1 -40.47 -13.34 -12.87
CA MET A 1 -40.59 -12.71 -11.54
C MET A 1 -39.18 -12.53 -11.01
N GLY A 2 -38.53 -11.42 -11.35
CA GLY A 2 -37.14 -11.15 -10.97
C GLY A 2 -37.08 -10.57 -9.57
N ALA A 3 -36.37 -11.25 -8.67
CA ALA A 3 -36.00 -10.66 -7.39
C ALA A 3 -34.90 -9.62 -7.66
N LEU A 4 -35.26 -8.35 -7.55
CA LEU A 4 -34.31 -7.25 -7.36
C LEU A 4 -33.65 -7.48 -5.99
N GLY A 5 -32.54 -8.22 -5.99
CA GLY A 5 -31.68 -8.32 -4.82
C GLY A 5 -31.13 -6.92 -4.52
N ALA A 6 -31.61 -6.30 -3.45
CA ALA A 6 -31.04 -5.06 -2.95
C ALA A 6 -29.58 -5.33 -2.57
N ILE A 7 -28.63 -4.83 -3.36
CA ILE A 7 -27.21 -4.81 -2.98
C ILE A 7 -27.11 -3.82 -1.82
N VAL A 8 -27.08 -4.33 -0.59
CA VAL A 8 -26.83 -3.52 0.60
C VAL A 8 -25.36 -3.13 0.58
N LEU A 9 -25.07 -1.94 0.10
CA LEU A 9 -23.74 -1.34 0.13
C LEU A 9 -23.56 -0.62 1.47
N ALA A 10 -22.84 -1.23 2.41
CA ALA A 10 -22.49 -0.57 3.66
C ALA A 10 -21.21 0.25 3.45
N ILE A 11 -21.36 1.57 3.27
CA ILE A 11 -20.24 2.51 3.26
C ILE A 11 -20.13 3.11 4.66
N ILE A 12 -19.03 2.83 5.34
CA ILE A 12 -18.70 3.43 6.63
C ILE A 12 -17.60 4.46 6.39
N VAL A 13 -17.93 5.74 6.57
CA VAL A 13 -16.95 6.82 6.61
C VAL A 13 -16.79 7.26 8.06
N ARG A 14 -15.56 7.18 8.58
CA ARG A 14 -15.23 7.63 9.94
C ARG A 14 -14.09 8.62 9.87
N MET A 15 -14.23 9.74 10.58
CA MET A 15 -13.09 10.59 10.91
C MET A 15 -12.49 10.07 12.21
N VAL A 16 -11.29 9.49 12.13
CA VAL A 16 -10.63 8.83 13.28
C VAL A 16 -9.88 9.84 14.15
N ALA A 17 -9.39 10.93 13.53
CA ALA A 17 -8.79 12.10 14.16
C ALA A 17 -8.99 13.33 13.24
N ALA A 18 -8.78 14.55 13.73
CA ALA A 18 -9.07 15.78 12.99
C ALA A 18 -8.43 15.88 11.58
N ASN A 19 -7.37 15.12 11.31
CA ASN A 19 -6.65 15.08 10.02
C ASN A 19 -6.65 13.70 9.36
N THR A 20 -7.41 12.73 9.86
CA THR A 20 -7.40 11.34 9.35
C THR A 20 -8.78 10.94 8.86
N MET A 21 -8.88 10.66 7.57
CA MET A 21 -10.08 10.14 6.92
C MET A 21 -9.96 8.61 6.80
N GLU A 22 -11.02 7.90 7.14
CA GLU A 22 -11.13 6.46 6.94
C GLU A 22 -12.44 6.12 6.22
N VAL A 23 -12.34 5.31 5.19
CA VAL A 23 -13.45 4.78 4.40
C VAL A 23 -13.31 3.27 4.35
N HIS A 24 -14.37 2.59 4.74
CA HIS A 24 -14.49 1.14 4.63
C HIS A 24 -15.78 0.80 3.91
N VAL A 25 -15.65 0.02 2.84
CA VAL A 25 -16.77 -0.44 2.02
C VAL A 25 -16.78 -1.95 2.06
N ASN A 26 -17.87 -2.52 2.57
CA ASN A 26 -18.09 -3.95 2.63
C ASN A 26 -19.19 -4.34 1.64
N GLN A 27 -18.87 -5.29 0.76
CA GLN A 27 -19.74 -5.88 -0.24
C GLN A 27 -19.76 -7.41 -0.09
N PRO A 28 -20.80 -8.11 -0.56
CA PRO A 28 -20.94 -9.57 -0.36
C PRO A 28 -19.73 -10.42 -0.80
N ASN A 29 -18.93 -9.92 -1.75
CA ASN A 29 -17.80 -10.61 -2.37
C ASN A 29 -16.58 -9.68 -2.53
N ALA A 30 -16.59 -8.52 -1.88
CA ALA A 30 -15.50 -7.59 -1.97
C ALA A 30 -15.40 -6.72 -0.71
N GLU A 31 -14.17 -6.41 -0.32
CA GLU A 31 -13.88 -5.47 0.75
C GLU A 31 -12.91 -4.42 0.20
N VAL A 32 -13.16 -3.15 0.51
CA VAL A 32 -12.28 -2.05 0.14
C VAL A 32 -12.10 -1.16 1.36
N TYR A 33 -10.87 -0.79 1.66
CA TYR A 33 -10.56 0.14 2.73
C TYR A 33 -9.58 1.21 2.25
N HIS A 34 -9.72 2.41 2.78
CA HIS A 34 -8.83 3.53 2.55
C HIS A 34 -8.75 4.39 3.81
N ARG A 35 -7.55 4.55 4.35
CA ARG A 35 -7.24 5.43 5.48
C ARG A 35 -6.17 6.42 5.03
N GLN A 36 -6.34 7.70 5.31
CA GLN A 36 -5.41 8.74 4.90
C GLN A 36 -5.21 9.79 5.98
N ASP A 37 -3.95 10.00 6.36
CA ASP A 37 -3.52 11.14 7.18
C ASP A 37 -3.20 12.32 6.25
N MET A 38 -4.07 13.33 6.27
CA MET A 38 -3.98 14.52 5.41
C MET A 38 -2.80 15.42 5.76
N LYS A 39 -2.24 15.31 6.97
CA LYS A 39 -1.11 16.13 7.44
C LYS A 39 0.22 15.50 7.08
N ARG A 40 0.37 14.18 7.26
CA ARG A 40 1.61 13.44 6.99
C ARG A 40 1.69 12.90 5.57
N GLY A 41 0.55 12.78 4.88
CA GLY A 41 0.47 12.14 3.58
C GLY A 41 0.62 10.62 3.62
N GLU A 42 0.63 10.03 4.81
CA GLU A 42 0.57 8.59 5.03
C GLU A 42 -0.82 8.08 4.62
N PHE A 43 -0.86 6.89 4.04
CA PHE A 43 -2.11 6.23 3.70
C PHE A 43 -1.99 4.73 3.86
N ASP A 44 -3.14 4.09 4.04
CA ASP A 44 -3.31 2.66 3.98
C ASP A 44 -4.50 2.37 3.06
N TYR A 45 -4.30 1.53 2.06
CA TYR A 45 -5.29 1.23 1.05
C TYR A 45 -5.25 -0.24 0.72
N GLY A 46 -6.42 -0.83 0.54
CA GLY A 46 -6.50 -2.12 -0.09
C GLY A 46 -7.89 -2.50 -0.53
N TYR A 47 -7.91 -3.55 -1.33
CA TYR A 47 -9.13 -4.25 -1.66
C TYR A 47 -8.86 -5.73 -1.79
N HIS A 48 -9.91 -6.51 -1.55
CA HIS A 48 -9.95 -7.95 -1.77
C HIS A 48 -11.27 -8.27 -2.45
N VAL A 49 -11.22 -8.93 -3.61
CA VAL A 49 -12.40 -9.38 -4.35
C VAL A 49 -12.43 -10.91 -4.38
N GLN A 50 -13.38 -11.52 -3.68
CA GLN A 50 -13.55 -12.97 -3.51
C GLN A 50 -14.37 -13.62 -4.64
N THR A 51 -14.35 -13.03 -5.84
CA THR A 51 -15.06 -13.58 -7.02
C THR A 51 -14.14 -14.49 -7.86
N VAL A 52 -14.48 -14.70 -9.13
CA VAL A 52 -13.90 -15.65 -10.10
C VAL A 52 -12.36 -15.82 -10.03
N ASN A 53 -11.61 -14.76 -9.69
CA ASN A 53 -10.14 -14.78 -9.67
C ASN A 53 -9.51 -14.48 -8.29
N ASN A 54 -10.30 -14.30 -7.22
CA ASN A 54 -9.80 -14.00 -5.86
C ASN A 54 -8.66 -12.95 -5.83
N GLN A 55 -8.90 -11.80 -6.48
CA GLN A 55 -7.90 -10.77 -6.72
C GLN A 55 -7.78 -9.83 -5.50
N PHE A 56 -6.57 -9.33 -5.24
CA PHE A 56 -6.34 -8.39 -4.14
C PHE A 56 -5.21 -7.41 -4.44
N GLN A 57 -5.25 -6.27 -3.77
CA GLN A 57 -4.16 -5.31 -3.70
C GLN A 57 -4.15 -4.66 -2.32
N HIS A 58 -2.96 -4.53 -1.74
CA HIS A 58 -2.76 -3.82 -0.48
C HIS A 58 -1.52 -2.95 -0.59
N LYS A 59 -1.58 -1.74 -0.06
CA LYS A 59 -0.47 -0.81 -0.05
C LYS A 59 -0.57 0.15 1.13
N VAL A 60 0.58 0.50 1.66
CA VAL A 60 0.72 1.48 2.73
C VAL A 60 1.83 2.44 2.35
N LYS A 61 1.63 3.73 2.62
CA LYS A 61 2.70 4.71 2.56
C LYS A 61 3.19 4.99 3.96
N GLY A 62 4.44 4.61 4.21
CA GLY A 62 5.09 4.71 5.50
C GLY A 62 5.53 6.13 5.85
N PRO A 63 6.00 6.33 7.10
CA PRO A 63 6.52 7.61 7.57
C PRO A 63 7.82 8.04 6.86
N ASP A 64 8.44 7.13 6.12
CA ASP A 64 9.64 7.32 5.29
C ASP A 64 9.33 7.89 3.88
N ASP A 65 8.07 8.25 3.61
CA ASP A 65 7.58 8.71 2.30
C ASP A 65 7.64 7.62 1.20
N VAL A 66 7.79 6.35 1.59
CA VAL A 66 7.86 5.20 0.67
C VAL A 66 6.54 4.45 0.69
N THR A 67 6.07 4.04 -0.49
CA THR A 67 4.90 3.16 -0.61
C THR A 67 5.35 1.71 -0.72
N TYR A 68 4.89 0.88 0.20
CA TYR A 68 5.07 -0.57 0.21
C TYR A 68 3.76 -1.22 -0.17
N GLY A 69 3.81 -2.31 -0.93
CA GLY A 69 2.58 -3.01 -1.22
C GLY A 69 2.76 -4.33 -1.91
N CYS A 70 1.63 -4.98 -2.11
CA CYS A 70 1.50 -6.21 -2.83
C CYS A 70 0.21 -6.23 -3.63
N TYR A 71 0.19 -7.04 -4.67
CA TYR A 71 -1.03 -7.37 -5.39
C TYR A 71 -0.92 -8.77 -5.95
N GLY A 72 -2.07 -9.38 -6.18
CA GLY A 72 -2.10 -10.74 -6.66
C GLY A 72 -3.49 -11.27 -6.87
N TYR A 73 -3.54 -12.56 -7.15
CA TYR A 73 -4.77 -13.31 -7.33
C TYR A 73 -4.53 -14.79 -7.00
N VAL A 74 -5.60 -15.55 -6.79
CA VAL A 74 -5.52 -17.00 -6.61
C VAL A 74 -6.10 -17.67 -7.86
N ASP A 75 -5.33 -18.55 -8.49
CA ASP A 75 -5.79 -19.26 -9.68
C ASP A 75 -6.77 -20.39 -9.33
N PRO A 76 -7.50 -20.96 -10.31
CA PRO A 76 -8.42 -22.08 -10.07
C PRO A 76 -7.76 -23.35 -9.52
N SER A 77 -6.44 -23.48 -9.61
CA SER A 77 -5.66 -24.56 -8.99
C SER A 77 -5.22 -24.23 -7.55
N ASN A 78 -5.80 -23.17 -6.96
CA ASN A 78 -5.49 -22.66 -5.64
C ASN A 78 -4.04 -22.18 -5.47
N ARG A 79 -3.37 -21.75 -6.55
CA ARG A 79 -2.02 -21.18 -6.46
C ARG A 79 -2.10 -19.65 -6.39
N LYS A 80 -1.35 -19.09 -5.44
CA LYS A 80 -1.24 -17.65 -5.24
C LYS A 80 -0.24 -17.06 -6.23
N HIS A 81 -0.69 -16.11 -7.04
CA HIS A 81 0.15 -15.30 -7.93
C HIS A 81 0.30 -13.94 -7.26
N LEU A 82 1.44 -13.71 -6.60
CA LEU A 82 1.69 -12.54 -5.76
C LEU A 82 2.93 -11.77 -6.22
N VAL A 83 2.81 -10.45 -6.26
CA VAL A 83 3.92 -9.53 -6.49
C VAL A 83 4.02 -8.59 -5.31
N TYR A 84 5.24 -8.43 -4.79
CA TYR A 84 5.59 -7.42 -3.79
C TYR A 84 6.32 -6.27 -4.47
N TYR A 85 6.11 -5.05 -3.98
CA TYR A 85 6.76 -3.89 -4.54
C TYR A 85 7.05 -2.81 -3.50
N VAL A 86 8.00 -1.95 -3.86
CA VAL A 86 8.23 -0.65 -3.23
C VAL A 86 8.12 0.44 -4.30
N ALA A 87 7.61 1.60 -3.91
CA ALA A 87 7.63 2.80 -4.72
C ALA A 87 8.21 3.94 -3.86
N ASP A 88 9.47 4.25 -4.14
CA ASP A 88 10.29 5.22 -3.40
C ASP A 88 10.83 6.30 -4.37
N ARG A 89 11.92 6.99 -4.01
CA ARG A 89 12.52 8.03 -4.88
C ARG A 89 13.10 7.50 -6.19
N MET A 90 13.39 6.21 -6.28
CA MET A 90 13.77 5.55 -7.54
C MET A 90 12.56 5.07 -8.36
N GLY A 91 11.34 5.29 -7.87
CA GLY A 91 10.10 4.87 -8.51
C GLY A 91 9.67 3.47 -8.11
N TYR A 92 8.78 2.89 -8.92
CA TYR A 92 8.21 1.57 -8.67
C TYR A 92 9.21 0.45 -8.98
N ARG A 93 9.39 -0.48 -8.03
CA ARG A 93 10.27 -1.65 -8.17
C ARG A 93 9.64 -2.89 -7.54
N ILE A 94 9.70 -4.01 -8.25
CA ILE A 94 9.33 -5.32 -7.70
C ILE A 94 10.41 -5.77 -6.73
N ILE A 95 9.99 -6.31 -5.59
CA ILE A 95 10.87 -6.88 -4.58
C ILE A 95 10.53 -8.35 -4.35
N PHE A 96 11.46 -9.08 -3.76
CA PHE A 96 11.31 -10.52 -3.57
C PHE A 96 11.30 -10.87 -2.09
N PRO A 97 10.48 -11.85 -1.69
CA PRO A 97 10.45 -12.32 -0.31
C PRO A 97 11.81 -12.85 0.13
N ASN A 98 12.11 -12.67 1.41
CA ASN A 98 13.36 -13.12 2.03
C ASN A 98 14.64 -12.52 1.40
N ARG A 99 14.54 -11.34 0.77
CA ARG A 99 15.70 -10.61 0.26
C ARG A 99 15.77 -9.20 0.83
N PRO A 100 16.95 -8.75 1.28
CA PRO A 100 17.12 -7.35 1.67
C PRO A 100 16.88 -6.46 0.45
N THR A 101 16.25 -5.31 0.70
CA THR A 101 15.83 -4.36 -0.33
C THR A 101 16.45 -3.01 -0.04
N LYS A 102 17.06 -2.40 -1.06
CA LYS A 102 17.50 -1.00 -1.01
C LYS A 102 16.28 -0.09 -1.07
N ILE A 103 16.16 0.86 -0.17
CA ILE A 103 15.11 1.87 -0.10
C ILE A 103 15.76 3.24 -0.28
N PHE A 104 15.17 4.06 -1.15
CA PHE A 104 15.70 5.37 -1.53
C PHE A 104 14.77 6.47 -1.02
N THR A 105 15.18 7.19 0.02
CA THR A 105 14.41 8.29 0.63
C THR A 105 15.04 9.65 0.31
N ALA A 106 14.33 10.73 0.60
CA ALA A 106 14.92 12.07 0.47
C ALA A 106 15.91 12.33 1.60
N LYS A 107 17.08 12.91 1.29
CA LYS A 107 17.98 13.39 2.34
C LYS A 107 17.36 14.61 3.03
N LEU A 108 17.51 14.72 4.34
CA LEU A 108 17.08 15.90 5.10
C LEU A 108 17.71 17.20 4.56
N ALA A 109 18.93 17.11 4.04
CA ALA A 109 19.63 18.23 3.39
C ALA A 109 18.88 18.77 2.16
N ASP A 110 18.10 17.95 1.44
CA ASP A 110 17.36 18.39 0.25
C ASP A 110 16.19 19.31 0.61
N SER A 111 15.55 19.08 1.76
CA SER A 111 14.50 19.97 2.28
C SER A 111 15.03 21.36 2.62
N LEU A 112 16.32 21.46 3.00
CA LEU A 112 17.00 22.72 3.27
C LEU A 112 17.53 23.37 1.98
N ASN A 113 18.13 22.58 1.08
CA ASN A 113 18.65 23.09 -0.20
C ASN A 113 17.54 23.59 -1.15
N LYS A 114 16.32 23.06 -1.02
CA LYS A 114 15.14 23.56 -1.76
C LYS A 114 14.77 25.00 -1.38
N LEU A 115 15.21 25.50 -0.23
CA LEU A 115 15.07 26.91 0.17
C LEU A 115 16.15 27.81 -0.46
N ASP A 116 17.34 27.27 -0.74
CA ASP A 116 18.52 28.04 -1.22
C ASP A 116 18.69 28.02 -2.75
N GLY A 117 17.79 27.39 -3.50
CA GLY A 117 17.82 27.40 -4.97
C GLY A 117 19.00 26.65 -5.62
N ALA A 118 19.87 26.05 -4.81
CA ALA A 118 21.00 25.25 -5.29
C ALA A 118 20.54 23.83 -5.60
N VAL A 119 20.12 23.57 -6.85
CA VAL A 119 19.87 22.21 -7.35
C VAL A 119 21.21 21.49 -7.48
N LYS A 120 21.70 20.92 -6.39
CA LYS A 120 22.71 19.84 -6.46
C LYS A 120 22.00 18.56 -6.91
N GLY A 121 22.74 17.69 -7.61
CA GLY A 121 22.21 16.48 -8.27
C GLY A 121 21.38 15.58 -7.35
N LYS A 122 20.60 14.67 -7.95
CA LYS A 122 19.72 13.71 -7.25
C LYS A 122 20.51 12.89 -6.22
N ASP A 123 20.50 13.31 -4.97
CA ASP A 123 21.28 12.71 -3.89
C ASP A 123 20.33 12.04 -2.88
N TYR A 124 19.93 10.80 -3.16
CA TYR A 124 19.02 10.05 -2.30
C TYR A 124 19.77 9.44 -1.10
N ASP A 125 19.06 9.23 0.01
CA ASP A 125 19.57 8.37 1.08
C ASP A 125 19.25 6.91 0.74
N GLU A 126 20.28 6.07 0.69
CA GLU A 126 20.15 4.64 0.37
C GLU A 126 20.25 3.83 1.67
N GLN A 127 19.17 3.14 2.01
CA GLN A 127 19.14 2.24 3.14
C GLN A 127 18.87 0.80 2.67
N VAL A 128 19.69 -0.16 3.11
CA VAL A 128 19.39 -1.58 2.94
C VAL A 128 18.49 -2.02 4.09
N VAL A 129 17.27 -2.45 3.78
CA VAL A 129 16.27 -2.90 4.75
C VAL A 129 16.02 -4.39 4.57
N GLU A 130 16.12 -5.15 5.67
CA GLU A 130 15.81 -6.57 5.68
C GLU A 130 14.33 -6.84 5.40
N TRP A 131 14.02 -7.99 4.79
CA TRP A 131 12.66 -8.36 4.38
C TRP A 131 11.61 -8.19 5.50
N ASN A 132 11.91 -8.68 6.70
CA ASN A 132 11.02 -8.62 7.85
C ASN A 132 10.90 -7.23 8.49
N ASN A 133 11.77 -6.30 8.09
CA ASN A 133 11.81 -4.92 8.60
C ASN A 133 11.18 -3.92 7.62
N LEU A 134 10.72 -4.37 6.46
CA LEU A 134 9.99 -3.53 5.51
C LEU A 134 8.64 -3.14 6.10
N TYR A 135 8.22 -1.89 5.87
CA TYR A 135 6.92 -1.36 6.30
C TYR A 135 5.77 -1.87 5.40
N MET A 136 5.74 -3.18 5.17
CA MET A 136 4.75 -3.84 4.31
C MET A 136 3.39 -3.96 5.03
N PRO A 137 2.26 -3.89 4.30
CA PRO A 137 0.95 -4.16 4.87
C PRO A 137 0.86 -5.58 5.45
N GLU A 138 0.20 -5.76 6.60
CA GLU A 138 0.00 -7.09 7.22
C GLU A 138 -0.70 -8.07 6.26
N SER A 139 -1.63 -7.56 5.45
CA SER A 139 -2.34 -8.34 4.44
C SER A 139 -1.42 -8.91 3.35
N CYS A 140 -0.24 -8.32 3.13
CA CYS A 140 0.76 -8.84 2.19
C CYS A 140 1.55 -10.03 2.75
N PHE A 141 1.58 -10.21 4.06
CA PHE A 141 2.28 -11.31 4.72
C PHE A 141 1.40 -12.55 4.98
N ARG A 142 0.08 -12.50 4.69
CA ARG A 142 -0.86 -13.63 4.85
C ARG A 142 -0.71 -14.71 3.78
N LEU A 143 0.53 -15.12 3.50
CA LEU A 143 0.82 -16.21 2.56
C LEU A 143 0.43 -17.60 3.09
N ASN A 144 0.21 -17.76 4.40
CA ASN A 144 0.01 -19.07 5.06
C ASN A 144 -1.44 -19.38 5.48
N GLU A 145 -2.44 -18.69 4.94
CA GLU A 145 -3.86 -19.10 5.01
C GLU A 145 -4.32 -19.80 3.74
#